data_AF-A0A2L0EPT3-F1
#
_entry.id   AF-A0A2L0EPT3-F1
#
_cell.length_a   1.000
_cell.length_b   1.000
_cell.length_c   1.000
_cell.angle_alpha   90.00
_cell.angle_beta   90.00
_cell.angle_gamma   90.00
#
_symmetry.space_group_name_H-M   'P 1'
#
loop_
_entity.id
_entity.type
_entity.pdbx_description
1 polymer ?
#
loop_
_entity_poly.entity_id
_entity_poly.type
_entity_poly.pdbx_seq_one_letter_code
_entity_poly.pdbx_strand_id
1 'polypeptide(L)'
;MSPRASARQRPATGAPAPLVTPDGRYLVVRGRLWRRADPSLPEDTRRRLVSELMAARREVGRALRAGDEAALRAARRRVNDAKIALGERGPPWWSDGAPDENRRLVASTGYARWYDALCREGACVD
;
A
#
# COMPACT_ATOMS: atom_id res chain seq x y z
N MET A 1 -27.82 -25.32 -39.72
CA MET A 1 -26.50 -25.32 -39.05
C MET A 1 -25.87 -23.95 -39.28
N SER A 2 -25.97 -23.04 -38.30
CA SER A 2 -25.27 -21.74 -38.34
C SER A 2 -24.12 -21.77 -37.33
N PRO A 3 -22.90 -21.37 -37.69
CA PRO A 3 -21.81 -21.30 -36.73
C PRO A 3 -22.03 -20.09 -35.81
N ARG A 4 -22.06 -20.35 -34.50
CA ARG A 4 -21.97 -19.30 -33.48
C ARG A 4 -20.64 -18.58 -33.65
N ALA A 5 -20.70 -17.28 -33.90
CA ALA A 5 -19.54 -16.40 -33.80
C ALA A 5 -18.99 -16.51 -32.36
N SER A 6 -17.74 -16.96 -32.24
CA SER A 6 -17.02 -17.02 -30.98
C SER A 6 -16.82 -15.59 -30.48
N ALA A 7 -17.49 -15.21 -29.39
CA ALA A 7 -17.23 -13.97 -28.70
C ALA A 7 -15.76 -13.96 -28.28
N ARG A 8 -14.96 -13.04 -28.83
CA ARG A 8 -13.61 -12.79 -28.32
C ARG A 8 -13.76 -12.27 -26.90
N GLN A 9 -13.37 -13.08 -25.93
CA GLN A 9 -13.28 -12.65 -24.54
C GLN A 9 -12.25 -11.51 -24.47
N ARG A 10 -12.68 -10.30 -24.13
CA ARG A 10 -11.77 -9.19 -23.83
C ARG A 10 -11.01 -9.55 -22.54
N PRO A 11 -9.66 -9.49 -22.51
CA PRO A 11 -8.94 -9.66 -21.25
C PRO A 11 -9.38 -8.56 -20.27
N ALA A 12 -9.65 -8.93 -19.02
CA ALA A 12 -9.89 -7.97 -17.96
C ALA A 12 -8.61 -7.15 -17.76
N THR A 13 -8.62 -5.87 -18.12
CA THR A 13 -7.51 -4.97 -17.85
C THR A 13 -7.45 -4.72 -16.34
N GLY A 14 -6.70 -5.57 -15.63
CA GLY A 14 -6.28 -5.26 -14.26
C GLY A 14 -5.32 -4.07 -14.30
N ALA A 15 -5.48 -3.12 -13.38
CA ALA A 15 -4.47 -2.08 -13.20
C ALA A 15 -3.11 -2.75 -12.93
N PRO A 16 -2.00 -2.23 -13.50
CA PRO A 16 -0.68 -2.78 -13.23
C PRO A 16 -0.40 -2.78 -11.72
N ALA A 17 0.35 -3.78 -11.26
CA ALA A 17 0.77 -3.85 -9.86
C ALA A 17 1.52 -2.56 -9.47
N PRO A 18 1.36 -2.05 -8.23
CA PRO A 18 2.08 -0.85 -7.79
C PRO A 18 3.59 -1.04 -7.92
N LEU A 19 4.29 0.02 -8.35
CA LEU A 19 5.75 0.04 -8.40
C LEU A 19 6.32 -0.17 -6.98
N VAL A 20 7.38 -0.97 -6.87
CA VAL A 20 8.06 -1.28 -5.62
C VAL A 20 9.53 -0.90 -5.76
N THR A 21 10.12 -0.28 -4.73
CA THR A 21 11.54 0.11 -4.74
C THR A 21 12.44 -1.12 -4.88
N PRO A 22 13.68 -0.96 -5.41
CA PRO A 22 14.58 -2.09 -5.66
C PRO A 22 14.91 -2.93 -4.41
N ASP A 23 14.93 -2.28 -3.24
CA ASP A 23 15.14 -2.92 -1.94
C ASP A 23 13.87 -3.48 -1.30
N GLY A 24 12.72 -3.33 -1.95
CA GLY A 24 11.44 -3.82 -1.46
C GLY A 24 10.91 -3.09 -0.23
N ARG A 25 11.45 -1.92 0.16
CA ARG A 25 10.99 -1.21 1.37
C ARG A 25 9.71 -0.43 1.16
N TYR A 26 9.50 0.09 -0.04
CA TYR A 26 8.40 1.00 -0.34
C TYR A 26 7.64 0.57 -1.60
N LEU A 27 6.35 0.88 -1.62
CA LEU A 27 5.56 0.97 -2.84
C LEU A 27 5.37 2.44 -3.22
N VAL A 28 5.30 2.73 -4.52
CA VAL A 28 5.05 4.07 -5.05
C VAL A 28 3.58 4.19 -5.45
N VAL A 29 2.88 5.16 -4.88
CA VAL A 29 1.51 5.51 -5.25
C VAL A 29 1.45 7.01 -5.49
N ARG A 30 1.13 7.42 -6.72
CA ARG A 30 1.06 8.82 -7.15
C ARG A 30 2.32 9.60 -6.78
N GLY A 31 3.47 9.06 -7.19
CA GLY A 31 4.80 9.61 -6.88
C GLY A 31 5.19 9.64 -5.40
N ARG A 32 4.42 9.02 -4.50
CA ARG A 32 4.70 9.02 -3.06
C ARG A 32 5.06 7.63 -2.54
N LEU A 33 6.10 7.56 -1.72
CA LEU A 33 6.53 6.33 -1.09
C LEU A 33 5.61 5.96 0.07
N TRP A 34 5.25 4.68 0.14
CA TRP A 34 4.54 4.07 1.27
C TRP A 34 5.30 2.84 1.70
N ARG A 35 5.75 2.82 2.95
CA ARG A 35 6.47 1.67 3.49
C ARG A 35 5.59 0.43 3.44
N ARG A 36 6.16 -0.67 2.94
CA ARG A 36 5.49 -1.97 2.92
C ARG A 36 5.48 -2.58 4.33
N ALA A 37 4.57 -3.53 4.52
CA ALA A 37 4.60 -4.37 5.70
C ALA A 37 5.96 -5.07 5.82
N ASP A 38 6.40 -5.28 7.07
CA ASP A 38 7.61 -6.01 7.39
C ASP A 38 7.53 -7.44 6.80
N PRO A 39 8.41 -7.79 5.84
CA PRO A 39 8.37 -9.09 5.18
C PRO A 39 8.81 -10.23 6.11
N SER A 40 9.42 -9.94 7.27
CA SER A 40 9.83 -10.95 8.25
C SER A 40 8.68 -11.42 9.15
N LEU A 41 7.52 -10.75 9.11
CA LEU A 41 6.35 -11.17 9.88
C LEU A 41 5.89 -12.57 9.47
N PRO A 42 5.64 -13.49 10.43
CA PRO A 42 5.01 -14.76 10.14
C PRO A 42 3.68 -14.55 9.40
N GLU A 43 3.40 -15.36 8.40
CA GLU A 43 2.24 -15.16 7.52
C GLU A 43 0.91 -15.12 8.30
N ASP A 44 0.76 -15.94 9.34
CA ASP A 44 -0.45 -15.91 10.20
C ASP A 44 -0.57 -14.61 10.98
N THR A 45 0.55 -14.09 11.51
CA THR A 45 0.60 -12.78 12.17
C THR A 45 0.23 -11.68 11.17
N ARG A 46 0.81 -11.69 9.97
CA ARG A 46 0.51 -10.73 8.91
C ARG A 46 -0.97 -10.79 8.52
N ARG A 47 -1.55 -11.97 8.31
CA ARG A 47 -2.97 -12.16 8.00
C ARG A 47 -3.87 -11.60 9.09
N ARG A 48 -3.58 -11.89 10.35
CA ARG A 48 -4.34 -11.38 11.50
C ARG A 48 -4.30 -9.85 11.54
N LEU A 49 -3.13 -9.24 11.41
CA LEU A 49 -2.97 -7.79 11.43
C LEU A 49 -3.65 -7.11 10.24
N VAL A 50 -3.61 -7.71 9.05
CA VAL A 50 -4.37 -7.23 7.88
C VAL A 50 -5.88 -7.30 8.15
N SER A 51 -6.37 -8.38 8.75
CA SER A 51 -7.77 -8.52 9.12
C SER A 51 -8.20 -7.43 10.12
N GLU A 52 -7.39 -7.21 11.17
CA GLU A 52 -7.61 -6.15 12.17
C GLU A 52 -7.63 -4.76 11.54
N LEU A 53 -6.69 -4.48 10.62
CA LEU A 53 -6.62 -3.22 9.88
C LEU A 53 -7.88 -3.00 9.04
N MET A 54 -8.35 -4.03 8.31
CA MET A 54 -9.56 -3.92 7.50
C MET A 54 -10.81 -3.76 8.36
N ALA A 55 -10.89 -4.44 9.50
CA ALA A 55 -11.96 -4.25 10.47
C ALA A 55 -11.99 -2.80 10.99
N ALA A 56 -10.84 -2.27 11.42
CA ALA A 56 -10.73 -0.89 11.90
C ALA A 56 -11.09 0.14 10.82
N ARG A 57 -10.72 -0.08 9.54
CA ARG A 57 -11.13 0.78 8.43
C ARG A 57 -12.64 0.77 8.20
N ARG A 58 -13.30 -0.39 8.33
CA ARG A 58 -14.77 -0.47 8.25
C ARG A 58 -15.43 0.32 9.38
N GLU A 59 -14.85 0.29 10.59
CA GLU A 59 -15.33 1.12 11.71
C GLU A 59 -15.18 2.62 11.43
N VAL A 60 -14.06 3.06 10.83
CA VAL A 60 -13.92 4.46 10.41
C VAL A 60 -15.07 4.87 9.50
N GLY A 61 -15.39 4.04 8.50
CA GLY A 61 -16.49 4.31 7.58
C GLY A 61 -17.87 4.29 8.26
N ARG A 62 -18.09 3.44 9.27
CA ARG A 62 -19.32 3.45 10.08
C ARG A 62 -19.44 4.71 10.93
N ALA A 63 -18.40 5.05 11.67
CA ALA A 63 -18.39 6.21 12.54
C ALA A 63 -18.60 7.52 11.76
N LEU A 64 -17.98 7.67 10.58
CA LEU A 64 -18.20 8.82 9.70
C LEU A 64 -19.67 8.96 9.27
N ARG A 65 -20.32 7.86 8.88
CA ARG A 65 -21.73 7.87 8.47
C ARG A 65 -22.68 8.16 9.64
N ALA A 66 -22.31 7.77 10.85
CA ALA A 66 -23.09 8.00 12.06
C ALA A 66 -22.85 9.38 12.68
N GLY A 67 -21.84 10.15 12.23
CA GLY A 67 -21.41 11.38 12.89
C GLY A 67 -20.82 11.17 14.28
N ASP A 68 -20.40 9.95 14.62
CA ASP A 68 -19.84 9.62 15.94
C ASP A 68 -18.34 9.89 15.98
N GLU A 69 -17.97 11.05 16.51
CA GLU A 69 -16.56 11.43 16.61
C GLU A 69 -15.74 10.56 17.57
N ALA A 70 -16.35 10.05 18.64
CA ALA A 70 -15.64 9.25 19.63
C ALA A 70 -15.28 7.88 19.03
N ALA A 71 -16.24 7.23 18.37
CA ALA A 71 -16.01 6.03 17.60
C ALA A 71 -15.01 6.25 16.46
N LEU A 72 -15.07 7.40 15.78
CA LEU A 72 -14.13 7.73 14.70
C LEU A 72 -12.70 7.84 15.23
N ARG A 73 -12.48 8.52 16.36
CA ARG A 73 -11.17 8.62 17.00
C ARG A 73 -10.65 7.25 17.42
N ALA A 74 -11.50 6.40 18.01
CA ALA A 74 -11.13 5.04 18.41
C ALA A 74 -10.75 4.15 17.21
N ALA A 75 -11.54 4.19 16.14
CA ALA A 75 -11.27 3.44 14.92
C ALA A 75 -9.97 3.89 14.24
N ARG A 76 -9.70 5.20 14.19
CA ARG A 76 -8.45 5.76 13.65
C ARG A 76 -7.22 5.35 14.46
N ARG A 77 -7.32 5.28 15.80
CA ARG A 77 -6.26 4.73 16.66
C ARG A 77 -5.96 3.28 16.31
N ARG A 78 -7.00 2.43 16.24
CA ARG A 78 -6.83 1.02 15.84
C ARG A 78 -6.21 0.85 14.45
N VAL A 79 -6.55 1.69 13.48
CA VAL A 79 -5.89 1.72 12.16
C VAL A 79 -4.41 2.04 12.31
N ASN A 80 -4.05 3.01 13.16
CA ASN A 80 -2.66 3.35 13.40
C ASN A 80 -1.89 2.19 14.04
N ASP A 81 -2.46 1.58 15.08
CA ASP A 81 -1.81 0.51 15.84
C ASP A 81 -1.56 -0.71 14.95
N ALA A 82 -2.56 -1.13 14.17
CA ALA A 82 -2.39 -2.22 13.20
C ALA A 82 -1.31 -1.92 12.15
N LYS A 83 -1.18 -0.66 11.71
CA LYS A 83 -0.15 -0.25 10.76
C LYS A 83 1.25 -0.20 11.36
N ILE A 84 1.37 0.17 12.64
CA ILE A 84 2.64 0.09 13.36
C ILE A 84 3.03 -1.39 13.51
N ALA A 85 2.10 -2.25 13.93
CA ALA A 85 2.35 -3.68 14.07
C ALA A 85 2.70 -4.37 12.74
N LEU A 86 2.14 -3.92 11.62
CA LEU A 86 2.54 -4.38 10.28
C LEU A 86 3.91 -3.85 9.83
N GLY A 87 4.50 -2.86 10.51
CA GLY A 87 5.72 -2.18 10.07
C GLY A 87 5.49 -1.09 9.01
N GLU A 88 4.24 -0.80 8.62
CA GLU A 88 3.92 0.27 7.65
C GLU A 88 4.13 1.69 8.24
N ARG A 89 4.20 1.80 9.58
CA ARG A 89 4.38 3.04 10.36
C ARG A 89 5.26 2.78 11.58
N GLY A 90 5.70 3.85 12.25
CA GLY A 90 6.62 3.75 13.37
C GLY A 90 8.08 3.61 12.90
N PRO A 91 8.97 3.07 13.75
CA PRO A 91 10.34 2.75 13.37
C PRO A 91 10.40 1.85 12.14
N PRO A 92 11.41 2.00 11.27
CA PRO A 92 11.61 1.09 10.15
C PRO A 92 11.96 -0.32 10.63
N TRP A 93 11.59 -1.33 9.85
CA TRP A 93 11.88 -2.75 10.14
C TRP A 93 13.26 -3.21 9.64
N TRP A 94 14.06 -2.31 9.07
CA TRP A 94 15.46 -2.57 8.69
C TRP A 94 16.44 -1.96 9.70
N SER A 95 17.62 -2.58 9.79
CA SER A 95 18.68 -2.22 10.75
C SER A 95 20.00 -1.80 10.10
N ASP A 96 20.02 -1.60 8.78
CA ASP A 96 21.24 -1.25 8.02
C ASP A 96 21.59 0.24 8.05
N GLY A 97 20.87 1.05 8.85
CA GLY A 97 21.11 2.48 9.01
C GLY A 97 20.53 3.35 7.89
N ALA A 98 19.88 2.79 6.87
CA ALA A 98 19.23 3.58 5.84
C ALA A 98 18.08 4.44 6.44
N PRO A 99 17.91 5.71 5.98
CA PRO A 99 16.89 6.59 6.50
C PRO A 99 15.48 6.09 6.16
N ASP A 100 14.51 6.44 6.99
CA ASP A 100 13.10 6.25 6.65
C ASP A 100 12.57 7.34 5.72
N GLU A 101 12.33 6.96 4.47
CA GLU A 101 11.74 7.77 3.40
C GLU A 101 10.19 7.64 3.32
N ASN A 102 9.55 6.98 4.30
CA ASN A 102 8.09 6.74 4.28
C ASN A 102 7.30 8.04 4.12
N ARG A 103 6.32 8.03 3.22
CA ARG A 103 5.48 9.19 2.87
C ARG A 103 6.27 10.36 2.30
N ARG A 104 7.48 10.21 1.77
CA ARG A 104 8.13 11.26 0.96
C ARG A 104 7.76 11.13 -0.51
N LEU A 105 7.82 12.24 -1.24
CA LEU A 105 7.74 12.21 -2.70
C LEU A 105 8.99 11.50 -3.21
N VAL A 106 8.85 10.52 -4.09
CA VAL A 106 9.97 9.72 -4.59
C VAL A 106 11.09 10.58 -5.19
N ALA A 107 10.71 11.69 -5.86
CA ALA A 107 11.63 12.68 -6.42
C ALA A 107 12.53 13.38 -5.39
N SER A 108 12.16 13.39 -4.10
CA SER A 108 12.94 14.00 -3.02
C SER A 108 13.66 12.96 -2.15
N THR A 109 13.86 11.75 -2.65
CA THR A 109 14.42 10.62 -1.90
C THR A 109 15.62 10.00 -2.60
N GLY A 110 16.33 9.09 -1.92
CA GLY A 110 17.36 8.26 -2.56
C GLY A 110 16.88 7.43 -3.76
N TYR A 111 15.57 7.27 -3.95
CA TYR A 111 14.96 6.50 -5.04
C TYR A 111 14.66 7.33 -6.30
N ALA A 112 14.92 8.65 -6.30
CA ALA A 112 14.55 9.55 -7.40
C ALA A 112 15.12 9.08 -8.76
N ARG A 113 16.43 8.79 -8.84
CA ARG A 113 17.09 8.36 -10.08
C ARG A 113 16.51 7.07 -10.65
N TRP A 114 16.18 6.12 -9.77
CA TRP A 114 15.56 4.86 -10.16
C TRP A 114 14.15 5.10 -10.71
N TYR A 115 13.35 5.92 -10.02
CA TYR A 115 11.99 6.24 -10.45
C TYR A 115 11.98 6.96 -11.80
N ASP A 116 12.86 7.94 -12.00
CA ASP A 116 12.98 8.70 -13.26
C ASP A 116 13.39 7.80 -14.44
N ALA A 117 14.24 6.79 -14.21
CA ALA A 117 14.59 5.80 -15.23
C ALA A 117 13.36 5.00 -15.66
N LEU A 118 12.58 4.48 -14.71
CA LEU A 118 11.34 3.75 -14.99
C LEU A 118 10.28 4.61 -15.70
N CYS A 119 10.16 5.88 -15.33
CA CYS A 119 9.19 6.78 -15.97
C CYS A 119 9.57 7.08 -17.42
N ARG A 120 10.87 7.19 -17.74
CA ARG A 120 11.34 7.31 -19.14
C ARG A 120 11.02 6.08 -19.97
N GLU A 121 10.90 4.91 -19.34
CA GLU A 121 10.50 3.65 -19.98
C GLU A 121 8.98 3.45 -20.03
N GLY A 122 8.19 4.43 -19.57
CA GLY A 122 6.72 4.40 -19.63
C GLY A 122 6.04 3.61 -18.51
N ALA A 123 6.78 3.24 -17.45
CA ALA A 123 6.26 2.41 -16.36
C ALA A 123 5.54 3.20 -15.24
N CYS A 124 5.60 4.53 -15.26
CA CYS A 124 4.97 5.38 -14.26
C CYS A 124 3.59 5.87 -14.73
N VAL A 125 2.64 5.93 -13.81
CA VAL A 125 1.35 6.62 -13.96
C VAL A 125 1.35 7.81 -13.00
N ASP A 126 1.04 9.00 -13.53
CA ASP A 126 0.95 10.27 -12.79
C ASP A 126 0.02 10.18 -11.54
#